data_AF-A0A329TEY3-F1
#
_entry.id   AF-A0A329TEY3-F1
#
_cell.length_a   1.000
_cell.length_b   1.000
_cell.length_c   1.000
_cell.angle_alpha   90.00
_cell.angle_beta   90.00
_cell.angle_gamma   90.00
#
_symmetry.space_group_name_H-M   'P 1'
#
loop_
_entity.id
_entity.type
_entity.pdbx_description
1 polymer ?
#
loop_
_entity_poly.entity_id
_entity_poly.type
_entity_poly.pdbx_seq_one_letter_code
_entity_poly.pdbx_strand_id
1 'polypeptide(L)' 'MRTLTPIECERLNGIPDDWTAGMPERLRYFTMGNVLVVPLVKAMGKRISALAEYEQRS' A
#
# COMPACT_ATOMS: atom_id res chain seq x y z
N MET A 1 -24.71 -8.33 -2.04
CA MET A 1 -23.44 -7.69 -2.41
C MET A 1 -23.34 -6.38 -1.65
N ARG A 2 -22.20 -6.07 -1.00
CA ARG A 2 -21.99 -4.78 -0.32
C ARG A 2 -20.66 -4.16 -0.74
N THR A 3 -20.55 -2.84 -0.64
CA THR A 3 -19.29 -2.12 -0.82
C THR A 3 -18.43 -2.25 0.44
N LEU A 4 -17.10 -2.26 0.26
CA LEU A 4 -16.16 -2.15 1.37
C LEU A 4 -16.21 -0.74 1.95
N THR A 5 -16.03 -0.61 3.26
CA THR A 5 -15.86 0.68 3.93
C THR A 5 -14.48 1.27 3.62
N PRO A 6 -14.28 2.59 3.80
CA PRO A 6 -12.96 3.19 3.60
C PRO A 6 -11.86 2.55 4.46
N ILE A 7 -12.17 2.17 5.71
CA ILE A 7 -11.23 1.50 6.61
C ILE A 7 -10.89 0.09 6.11
N GLU A 8 -11.87 -0.66 5.59
CA GLU A 8 -11.60 -1.96 4.98
C GLU A 8 -10.68 -1.82 3.75
N CYS A 9 -10.83 -0.76 2.96
CA CYS A 9 -9.93 -0.46 1.84
C CYS A 9 -8.51 -0.07 2.30
N GLU A 10 -8.36 0.70 3.39
CA GLU A 10 -7.06 1.04 3.97
C GLU A 10 -6.32 -0.24 4.41
N ARG A 11 -7.00 -1.09 5.19
CA ARG A 11 -6.45 -2.37 5.67
C ARG A 11 -6.07 -3.31 4.53
N LEU A 12 -6.89 -3.40 3.49
CA LEU A 12 -6.60 -4.23 2.32
C LEU A 12 -5.28 -3.85 1.66
N ASN A 13 -4.96 -2.56 1.65
CA ASN A 13 -3.72 -2.02 1.08
C ASN A 13 -2.54 -2.04 2.07
N GLY A 14 -2.74 -2.50 3.31
CA GLY A 14 -1.75 -2.47 4.38
C GLY A 14 -1.48 -1.07 4.94
N ILE A 15 -2.46 -0.17 4.79
CA ILE A 15 -2.42 1.21 5.27
C ILE A 15 -3.07 1.26 6.68
N PRO A 16 -2.54 2.06 7.62
CA PRO A 16 -3.14 2.23 8.94
C PRO A 16 -4.58 2.75 8.87
N ASP A 17 -5.37 2.42 9.88
CA ASP A 17 -6.74 2.95 10.03
C ASP A 17 -6.72 4.49 10.05
N ASP A 18 -7.72 5.09 9.38
CA ASP A 18 -7.92 6.54 9.31
C ASP A 18 -6.81 7.31 8.59
N TRP A 19 -5.98 6.63 7.80
CA TRP A 19 -4.98 7.27 6.96
C TRP A 19 -5.56 8.30 5.97
N THR A 20 -6.79 8.07 5.51
CA THR A 20 -7.51 9.01 4.64
C THR A 20 -8.60 9.80 5.37
N ALA A 21 -8.53 9.89 6.70
CA ALA A 21 -9.43 10.73 7.47
C ALA A 21 -9.34 12.20 7.04
N GLY A 22 -10.49 12.88 6.97
CA GLY A 22 -10.61 14.27 6.51
C GLY A 22 -10.80 14.43 5.00
N MET A 23 -10.64 13.37 4.20
CA MET A 23 -11.00 13.39 2.78
C MET A 23 -12.50 13.11 2.58
N PRO A 24 -13.14 13.72 1.57
CA PRO A 24 -14.46 13.29 1.11
C PRO A 24 -14.46 11.80 0.76
N GLU A 25 -15.53 11.08 1.07
CA GLU A 25 -15.60 9.62 0.94
C GLU A 25 -15.21 9.12 -0.47
N ARG A 26 -15.69 9.80 -1.53
CA ARG A 26 -15.33 9.47 -2.92
C ARG A 26 -13.81 9.53 -3.17
N LEU A 27 -13.12 10.49 -2.55
CA LEU A 27 -11.67 10.65 -2.66
C LEU A 27 -10.93 9.59 -1.83
N ARG A 28 -11.51 9.10 -0.72
CA ARG A 28 -10.97 7.96 0.03
C ARG A 28 -10.90 6.72 -0.86
N TYR A 29 -12.00 6.37 -1.53
CA TYR A 29 -12.02 5.23 -2.46
C TYR A 29 -11.10 5.44 -3.68
N PHE A 30 -11.06 6.65 -4.25
CA PHE A 30 -10.17 6.95 -5.36
C PHE A 30 -8.70 6.77 -4.98
N THR A 31 -8.30 7.27 -3.81
CA THR A 31 -6.94 7.12 -3.28
C THR A 31 -6.62 5.64 -3.05
N MET A 32 -7.52 4.89 -2.42
CA MET A 32 -7.33 3.46 -2.16
C MET A 32 -7.35 2.59 -3.43
N GLY A 33 -7.97 3.05 -4.51
CA GLY A 33 -7.93 2.36 -5.81
C GLY A 33 -6.60 2.51 -6.56
N ASN A 34 -5.81 3.54 -6.22
CA ASN A 34 -4.53 3.85 -6.88
C ASN A 34 -3.31 3.67 -5.97
N VAL A 35 -3.52 3.29 -4.70
CA VAL A 35 -2.43 3.17 -3.72
C VAL A 35 -1.58 1.93 -4.00
N LEU A 36 -0.29 2.02 -3.70
CA LEU A 36 0.60 0.88 -3.70
C LEU A 36 0.36 0.01 -2.46
N VAL A 37 0.19 -1.30 -2.67
CA VAL A 37 -0.01 -2.26 -1.58
C VAL A 37 1.30 -2.43 -0.79
N VAL A 38 1.32 -2.00 0.47
CA VAL A 38 2.55 -1.89 1.29
C VAL A 38 3.35 -3.20 1.37
N PRO A 39 2.73 -4.38 1.63
CA PRO A 39 3.46 -5.64 1.63
C PRO A 39 4.18 -5.96 0.31
N LEU A 40 3.59 -5.61 -0.83
CA LEU A 40 4.14 -5.90 -2.15
C LEU A 40 5.37 -5.02 -2.43
N VAL A 41 5.26 -3.72 -2.16
CA VAL A 41 6.39 -2.78 -2.30
C VAL A 41 7.54 -3.20 -1.40
N LYS A 42 7.25 -3.62 -0.16
CA LYS A 42 8.27 -4.12 0.77
C LYS A 42 8.97 -5.37 0.24
N ALA A 43 8.24 -6.30 -0.37
CA ALA A 43 8.82 -7.50 -0.97
C ALA A 43 9.74 -7.17 -2.16
N MET A 44 9.32 -6.28 -3.05
CA MET A 44 10.13 -5.81 -4.17
C MET A 44 11.39 -5.09 -3.69
N GLY A 45 11.27 -4.20 -2.70
CA GLY A 45 12.40 -3.48 -2.11
C GLY A 45 13.47 -4.43 -1.55
N LYS A 46 13.07 -5.46 -0.79
CA LYS A 46 14.00 -6.49 -0.29
C LYS A 46 14.76 -7.19 -1.41
N ARG A 47 14.09 -7.51 -2.51
CA ARG A 47 14.73 -8.18 -3.65
C ARG A 47 15.75 -7.29 -4.32
N ILE A 48 15.43 -6.01 -4.50
CA ILE A 48 16.35 -5.02 -5.08
C ILE A 48 17.57 -4.82 -4.17
N SER A 49 17.37 -4.67 -2.86
CA SER A 49 18.48 -4.54 -1.90
C SER A 49 19.42 -5.75 -1.92
N ALA A 50 18.87 -6.97 -1.96
CA ALA A 50 19.68 -8.19 -2.02
C ALA A 50 20.52 -8.27 -3.32
N LEU A 51 20.01 -7.76 -4.44
CA LEU A 51 20.77 -7.70 -5.70
C LEU A 51 21.88 -6.64 -5.62
N ALA A 52 21.60 -5.46 -5.08
CA ALA A 52 22.59 -4.41 -4.90
C ALA A 52 23.74 -4.85 -3.97
N GLU A 53 23.44 -5.58 -2.90
CA GLU A 53 24.44 -6.17 -2.00
C GLU A 53 25.30 -7.26 -2.69
N TYR A 54 24.71 -8.03 -3.60
CA TYR A 54 25.43 -9.03 -4.38
C TYR A 54 26.41 -8.37 -5.36
N GLU A 55 25.99 -7.32 -6.06
CA GLU A 55 26.85 -6.57 -6.99
C GLU A 55 28.05 -5.92 -6.28
N GLN A 56 27.86 -5.38 -5.07
CA GLN A 56 28.97 -4.79 -4.29
C GLN A 56 30.02 -5.82 -3.82
N ARG A 57 29.68 -7.10 -3.83
CA ARG A 57 30.58 -8.20 -3.41
C ARG A 57 31.35 -8.81 -4.57
N SER A 58 30.91 -8.58 -5.81
CA SER A 58 31.56 -9.07 -7.03
C SER A 58 32.62 -8.11 -7.53
#